data_AF-A0A956DUY4-F1
#
_entry.id   AF-A0A956DUY4-F1
#
_cell.length_a   1.000
_cell.length_b   1.000
_cell.length_c   1.000
_cell.angle_alpha   90.00
_cell.angle_beta   90.00
_cell.angle_gamma   90.00
#
_symmetry.space_group_name_H-M   'P 1'
#
loop_
_entity.id
_entity.type
_entity.pdbx_description
1 polymer ?
#
loop_
_entity_poly.entity_id
_entity_poly.type
_entity_poly.pdbx_seq_one_letter_code
_entity_poly.pdbx_strand_id
1 'polypeptide(L)'
;MPKAEDGTNPEVHIWRIAPTRRDLFGFLGWGAVLTSLGVGSLAFVRFMYPRVLFEPPSQFKIGRPGQYGPNTVSDKWIKALRFWLVRFDDRFIALSATCTHLGCTPRYLATEEKFKCTCPGSGFRGYKLGWQK
;
A
#
# COMPACT_ATOMS: atom_id res chain seq x y z
N MET A 1 -51.23 32.96 -47.98
CA MET A 1 -50.44 31.71 -47.95
C MET A 1 -49.37 31.88 -46.87
N PRO A 2 -49.42 31.14 -45.76
CA PRO A 2 -48.38 31.24 -44.74
C PRO A 2 -47.07 30.64 -45.30
N LYS A 3 -45.99 31.37 -45.10
CA LYS A 3 -44.65 31.07 -45.61
C LYS A 3 -44.12 29.84 -44.87
N ALA A 4 -43.65 28.82 -45.60
CA ALA A 4 -42.97 27.68 -44.99
C ALA A 4 -41.73 28.20 -44.25
N GLU A 5 -41.72 28.07 -42.93
CA GLU A 5 -40.60 28.48 -42.11
C GLU A 5 -39.45 27.49 -42.33
N ASP A 6 -38.42 27.95 -43.02
CA ASP A 6 -37.15 27.25 -43.17
C ASP A 6 -36.53 27.10 -41.77
N GLY A 7 -36.34 25.86 -41.32
CA GLY A 7 -35.83 25.49 -39.99
C GLY A 7 -34.34 25.83 -39.76
N THR A 8 -33.86 26.89 -40.42
CA THR A 8 -32.50 27.42 -40.34
C THR A 8 -32.41 28.74 -39.57
N ASN A 9 -33.52 29.32 -39.07
CA ASN A 9 -33.46 30.54 -38.26
C ASN A 9 -33.03 30.25 -36.81
N PRO A 10 -31.81 30.64 -36.37
CA PRO A 10 -31.31 30.33 -35.04
C PRO A 10 -32.06 31.05 -33.91
N GLU A 11 -32.85 32.09 -34.19
CA GLU A 11 -33.55 32.86 -33.14
C GLU A 11 -34.76 32.14 -32.55
N VAL A 12 -35.36 31.20 -33.29
CA VAL A 12 -36.64 30.57 -32.89
C VAL A 12 -36.49 29.14 -32.36
N HIS A 13 -35.27 28.57 -32.39
CA HIS A 13 -35.07 27.13 -32.12
C HIS A 13 -33.85 26.86 -31.22
N ILE A 14 -33.81 27.50 -30.06
CA ILE A 14 -32.77 27.23 -29.03
C ILE A 14 -32.92 25.79 -28.46
N TRP A 15 -34.12 25.18 -28.61
CA TRP A 15 -34.45 23.81 -28.17
C TRP A 15 -34.77 22.86 -29.35
N ARG A 16 -33.84 22.66 -30.28
CA ARG A 16 -34.03 21.68 -31.36
C ARG A 16 -34.08 20.26 -30.75
N ILE A 17 -35.29 19.68 -30.62
CA ILE A 17 -35.54 18.37 -29.98
C ILE A 17 -34.93 17.20 -30.79
N ALA A 18 -34.75 17.38 -32.11
CA ALA A 18 -34.16 16.39 -32.99
C ALA A 18 -32.73 16.80 -33.41
N PRO A 19 -31.68 16.05 -33.01
CA PRO A 19 -30.31 16.32 -33.44
C PRO A 19 -30.16 16.06 -34.94
N THR A 20 -29.46 16.94 -35.66
CA THR A 20 -29.17 16.71 -37.08
C THR A 20 -28.09 15.64 -37.25
N ARG A 21 -27.93 15.09 -38.46
CA ARG A 21 -26.86 14.12 -38.76
C ARG A 21 -25.47 14.65 -38.40
N ARG A 22 -25.24 15.96 -38.57
CA ARG A 22 -23.98 16.63 -38.22
C ARG A 22 -23.78 16.71 -36.71
N ASP A 23 -24.84 17.02 -35.97
CA ASP A 23 -24.81 17.05 -34.50
C ASP A 23 -24.53 15.65 -33.93
N LEU A 24 -25.13 14.61 -34.51
CA LEU A 24 -24.87 13.22 -34.12
C LEU A 24 -23.38 12.85 -34.28
N PHE A 25 -22.76 13.18 -35.42
CA PHE A 25 -21.33 12.95 -35.61
C PHE A 25 -20.47 13.79 -34.67
N GLY A 26 -20.88 15.03 -34.37
CA GLY A 26 -20.22 15.88 -33.38
C GLY A 26 -20.24 15.28 -31.98
N PHE A 27 -21.40 14.82 -31.51
CA PHE A 27 -21.55 14.17 -30.20
C PHE A 27 -20.77 12.86 -30.10
N LEU A 28 -20.79 12.03 -31.16
CA LEU A 28 -20.00 10.80 -31.20
C LEU A 28 -18.48 11.09 -31.18
N GLY A 29 -18.04 12.10 -31.92
CA GLY A 29 -16.64 12.53 -31.94
C GLY A 29 -16.16 13.01 -30.57
N TRP A 30 -16.89 13.94 -29.95
CA TRP A 30 -16.56 14.42 -28.61
C TRP A 30 -16.69 13.32 -27.54
N GLY A 31 -17.69 12.43 -27.67
CA GLY A 31 -17.84 11.26 -26.82
C GLY A 31 -16.64 10.32 -26.88
N ALA A 32 -16.11 10.06 -28.08
CA ALA A 32 -14.91 9.24 -28.26
C ALA A 32 -13.66 9.88 -27.63
N VAL A 33 -13.49 11.20 -27.79
CA VAL A 33 -12.38 11.95 -27.17
C VAL A 33 -12.46 11.86 -25.65
N LEU A 34 -13.62 12.19 -25.06
CA LEU A 34 -13.80 12.14 -23.60
C LEU A 34 -13.64 10.72 -23.05
N THR A 35 -14.12 9.71 -23.78
CA THR A 35 -13.95 8.31 -23.40
C THR A 35 -12.48 7.90 -23.41
N SER A 36 -11.73 8.27 -24.45
CA SER A 36 -10.30 7.96 -24.54
C SER A 36 -9.49 8.61 -23.41
N LEU A 37 -9.77 9.88 -23.10
CA LEU A 37 -9.16 10.60 -21.98
C LEU A 37 -9.53 9.99 -20.62
N GLY A 38 -10.79 9.59 -20.45
CA GLY A 38 -11.28 8.95 -19.23
C GLY A 38 -10.60 7.59 -18.98
N VAL A 39 -10.56 6.73 -19.99
CA VAL A 39 -9.89 5.42 -19.91
C VAL A 39 -8.39 5.58 -19.70
N GLY A 40 -7.74 6.52 -20.41
CA GLY A 40 -6.32 6.80 -20.24
C GLY A 40 -5.98 7.29 -18.83
N SER A 41 -6.80 8.19 -18.26
CA SER A 41 -6.63 8.69 -16.90
C SER A 41 -6.83 7.59 -15.85
N LEU A 42 -7.83 6.72 -16.02
CA LEU A 42 -8.05 5.57 -15.14
C LEU A 42 -6.89 4.58 -15.19
N ALA A 43 -6.36 4.30 -16.39
CA ALA A 43 -5.17 3.46 -16.56
C ALA A 43 -3.95 4.07 -15.87
N PHE A 44 -3.75 5.39 -15.97
CA PHE A 44 -2.67 6.11 -15.30
C PHE A 44 -2.77 6.06 -13.77
N VAL A 45 -3.97 6.30 -13.21
CA VAL A 45 -4.21 6.15 -11.77
C VAL A 45 -3.94 4.71 -11.33
N ARG A 46 -4.40 3.73 -12.11
CA ARG A 46 -4.19 2.31 -11.80
C ARG A 46 -2.72 1.89 -11.90
N PHE A 47 -1.92 2.58 -12.72
CA PHE A 47 -0.48 2.37 -12.81
C PHE A 47 0.26 2.89 -11.57
N MET A 48 -0.20 3.98 -10.96
CA MET A 48 0.39 4.51 -9.71
C MET A 48 0.24 3.55 -8.50
N TYR A 49 -0.67 2.58 -8.57
CA TYR A 49 -0.83 1.55 -7.55
C TYR A 49 -0.09 0.26 -7.96
N PRO A 50 1.03 -0.09 -7.30
CA PRO A 50 1.76 -1.32 -7.60
C PRO A 50 0.88 -2.54 -7.29
N ARG A 51 0.71 -3.42 -8.27
CA ARG A 51 -0.08 -4.67 -8.15
C ARG A 51 0.74 -5.93 -7.87
N VAL A 52 2.06 -5.80 -7.80
CA VAL A 52 2.96 -6.90 -7.45
C VAL A 52 3.40 -6.70 -6.01
N LEU A 53 2.87 -7.54 -5.12
CA LEU A 53 3.31 -7.63 -3.74
C LEU A 53 4.50 -8.59 -3.70
N PHE A 54 5.70 -8.06 -3.50
CA PHE A 54 6.89 -8.88 -3.19
C PHE A 54 6.88 -9.25 -1.70
N GLU A 55 5.78 -9.87 -1.26
CA GLU A 55 5.67 -10.38 0.10
C GLU A 55 6.62 -11.57 0.25
N PRO A 56 7.52 -11.60 1.25
CA PRO A 56 8.24 -12.81 1.58
C PRO A 56 7.24 -13.93 1.93
N PRO A 57 7.62 -15.20 1.76
CA PRO A 57 6.73 -16.32 2.05
C PRO A 57 6.22 -16.25 3.50
N SER A 58 4.90 -16.37 3.67
CA SER A 58 4.23 -16.29 4.98
C SER A 58 4.64 -17.39 5.96
N GLN A 59 5.28 -18.45 5.45
CA GLN A 59 5.82 -19.55 6.24
C GLN A 59 7.28 -19.79 5.84
N PHE A 60 8.17 -19.81 6.82
CA PHE A 60 9.60 -20.04 6.63
C PHE A 60 10.17 -20.90 7.75
N LYS A 61 11.21 -21.67 7.43
CA LYS A 61 11.90 -22.54 8.39
C LYS A 61 13.05 -21.77 9.04
N ILE A 62 13.04 -21.69 10.37
CA ILE A 62 14.06 -20.97 11.16
C ILE A 62 15.17 -21.88 11.72
N GLY A 63 15.26 -23.13 11.26
CA GLY A 63 16.28 -24.07 11.73
C GLY A 63 15.92 -24.80 13.02
N ARG A 64 16.91 -25.41 13.68
CA ARG A 64 16.72 -26.25 14.87
C ARG A 64 16.74 -25.43 16.17
N PRO A 65 15.96 -25.80 17.21
CA PRO A 65 15.96 -25.12 18.51
C PRO A 65 17.35 -24.98 19.15
N GLY A 66 18.22 -26.00 18.99
CA GLY A 66 19.58 -26.01 19.53
C GLY A 66 20.54 -24.96 18.93
N GLN A 67 20.16 -24.29 17.84
CA GLN A 67 20.97 -23.21 17.25
C GLN A 67 20.83 -21.88 18.01
N TYR A 68 19.89 -21.78 18.93
CA TYR A 68 19.60 -20.58 19.70
C TYR A 68 20.02 -20.81 21.15
N GLY A 69 20.78 -19.89 21.75
CA GLY A 69 21.20 -20.00 23.15
C GLY A 69 20.01 -19.84 24.11
N PRO A 70 19.97 -20.56 25.24
CA PRO A 70 18.94 -20.35 26.26
C PRO A 70 19.05 -18.94 26.84
N ASN A 71 17.90 -18.29 27.09
CA ASN A 71 17.81 -16.91 27.59
C ASN A 71 18.64 -15.92 26.78
N THR A 72 18.56 -16.00 25.44
CA THR A 72 19.22 -15.06 24.53
C THR A 72 18.29 -14.60 23.41
N VAL A 73 18.58 -13.42 22.86
CA VAL A 73 17.93 -12.85 21.68
C VAL A 73 18.80 -13.15 20.46
N SER A 74 18.19 -13.71 19.42
CA SER A 74 18.87 -13.98 18.15
C SER A 74 18.57 -12.90 17.11
N ASP A 75 19.64 -12.28 16.62
CA ASP A 75 19.59 -11.25 15.57
C ASP A 75 19.69 -11.83 14.15
N LYS A 76 19.78 -13.16 14.03
CA LYS A 76 20.05 -13.88 12.77
C LYS A 76 19.08 -13.54 11.64
N TRP A 77 17.81 -13.32 11.97
CA TRP A 77 16.73 -13.17 10.99
C TRP A 77 16.30 -11.72 10.72
N ILE A 78 16.94 -10.73 11.35
CA ILE A 78 16.57 -9.32 11.21
C ILE A 78 16.70 -8.86 9.75
N LYS A 79 17.80 -9.20 9.08
CA LYS A 79 18.07 -8.73 7.70
C LYS A 79 17.10 -9.31 6.67
N ALA A 80 16.68 -10.56 6.86
CA ALA A 80 15.85 -11.28 5.90
C ALA A 80 14.35 -11.08 6.16
N LEU A 81 13.94 -11.13 7.43
CA LEU A 81 12.54 -11.28 7.83
C LEU A 81 12.11 -10.27 8.91
N ARG A 82 13.02 -9.39 9.35
CA ARG A 82 12.74 -8.30 10.29
C ARG A 82 12.05 -8.75 11.58
N PHE A 83 12.56 -9.82 12.18
CA PHE A 83 12.12 -10.26 13.50
C PHE A 83 13.31 -10.76 14.35
N TRP A 84 13.09 -10.75 15.66
CA TRP A 84 13.96 -11.39 16.64
C TRP A 84 13.33 -12.67 17.16
N LEU A 85 14.17 -13.67 17.42
CA LEU A 85 13.76 -14.86 18.14
C LEU A 85 14.38 -14.82 19.53
N VAL A 86 13.54 -14.88 20.56
CA VAL A 86 13.96 -15.00 21.95
C VAL A 86 13.70 -16.43 22.40
N ARG A 87 14.74 -17.09 22.89
CA ARG A 87 14.62 -18.43 23.49
C ARG A 87 14.62 -18.30 25.00
N PHE A 88 13.57 -18.82 25.63
CA PHE A 88 13.53 -19.12 27.06
C PHE A 88 13.77 -20.61 27.25
N ASP A 89 13.88 -21.04 28.51
CA ASP A 89 14.08 -22.45 28.84
C ASP A 89 12.84 -23.31 28.51
N ASP A 90 11.64 -22.74 28.60
CA ASP A 90 10.35 -23.39 28.40
C ASP A 90 9.72 -23.10 27.02
N ARG A 91 10.07 -21.96 26.39
CA ARG A 91 9.35 -21.46 25.20
C ARG A 91 10.20 -20.60 24.26
N PHE A 92 9.66 -20.35 23.07
CA PHE A 92 10.19 -19.40 22.11
C PHE A 92 9.22 -18.25 21.91
N ILE A 93 9.74 -17.02 21.80
CA ILE A 93 8.96 -15.82 21.48
C ILE A 93 9.56 -15.18 20.23
N ALA A 94 8.73 -14.96 19.21
CA ALA A 94 9.09 -14.17 18.04
C ALA A 94 8.60 -12.73 18.21
N LEU A 95 9.49 -11.77 18.01
CA LEU A 95 9.21 -10.34 18.14
C LEU A 95 9.45 -9.64 16.81
N SER A 96 8.47 -8.87 16.34
CA SER A 96 8.67 -8.05 15.13
C SER A 96 9.73 -6.96 15.39
N ALA A 97 10.72 -6.88 14.51
CA ALA A 97 11.75 -5.84 14.50
C ALA A 97 11.31 -4.65 13.64
N THR A 98 10.03 -4.29 13.70
CA THR A 98 9.46 -3.13 13.01
C THR A 98 9.01 -2.12 14.04
N CYS A 99 9.63 -0.95 14.05
CA CYS A 99 9.26 0.14 14.92
C CYS A 99 7.86 0.64 14.55
N THR A 100 6.99 0.77 15.55
CA THR A 100 5.60 1.25 15.39
C THR A 100 5.49 2.72 15.01
N HIS A 101 6.60 3.47 14.97
CA HIS A 101 6.63 4.87 14.55
C HIS A 101 6.54 5.00 13.03
N LEU A 102 7.65 4.72 12.33
CA LEU A 102 7.75 4.79 10.86
C LEU A 102 8.25 3.48 10.23
N GLY A 103 8.26 2.38 10.98
CA GLY A 103 8.71 1.10 10.45
C GLY A 103 10.22 1.00 10.27
N CYS A 104 11.04 1.75 11.03
CA CYS A 104 12.48 1.52 11.10
C CYS A 104 12.80 0.19 11.81
N THR A 105 13.97 -0.38 11.56
CA THR A 105 14.41 -1.63 12.20
C THR A 105 15.21 -1.29 13.47
N PRO A 106 14.67 -1.51 14.69
CA PRO A 106 15.44 -1.27 15.90
C PRO A 106 16.60 -2.26 15.99
N ARG A 107 17.57 -1.98 16.86
CA ARG A 107 18.63 -2.92 17.24
C ARG A 107 18.46 -3.33 18.69
N TYR A 108 18.76 -4.59 18.97
CA TYR A 108 18.85 -5.08 20.33
C TYR A 108 20.22 -4.73 20.91
N LEU A 109 20.24 -4.05 22.06
CA LEU A 109 21.46 -3.81 22.83
C LEU A 109 21.45 -4.77 24.01
N ALA A 110 22.35 -5.76 23.98
CA ALA A 110 22.50 -6.73 25.06
C ALA A 110 22.99 -6.09 26.37
N THR A 111 23.82 -5.04 26.28
CA THR A 111 24.38 -4.32 27.45
C THR A 111 23.32 -3.62 28.29
N GLU A 112 22.28 -3.09 27.65
CA GLU A 112 21.20 -2.37 28.32
C GLU A 112 19.89 -3.16 28.38
N GLU A 113 19.89 -4.38 27.84
CA GLU A 113 18.72 -5.24 27.68
C GLU A 113 17.50 -4.49 27.13
N LYS A 114 17.68 -3.73 26.06
CA LYS A 114 16.64 -2.89 25.44
C LYS A 114 16.71 -2.95 23.93
N PHE A 115 15.55 -2.77 23.29
CA PHE A 115 15.49 -2.57 21.84
C PHE A 115 15.48 -1.07 21.57
N LYS A 116 16.53 -0.56 20.94
CA LYS A 116 16.66 0.87 20.60
C LYS A 116 16.49 1.06 19.10
N CYS A 117 15.63 1.99 18.72
CA CYS A 117 15.52 2.44 17.34
C CYS A 117 16.28 3.77 17.20
N THR A 118 16.88 3.99 16.03
CA THR A 118 17.67 5.20 15.73
C THR A 118 16.78 6.43 15.52
N CYS A 119 15.46 6.26 15.47
CA CYS A 119 14.53 7.38 15.46
C CYS A 119 14.50 8.08 16.83
N PRO A 120 14.32 9.41 16.87
CA PRO A 120 14.22 10.17 18.12
C PRO A 120 13.17 9.59 19.06
N GLY A 121 13.56 9.27 20.30
CA GLY A 121 12.64 8.86 21.37
C GLY A 121 12.10 7.42 21.31
N SER A 122 12.53 6.59 20.37
CA SER A 122 12.00 5.23 20.21
C SER A 122 12.87 4.16 20.93
N GLY A 123 12.42 3.70 22.10
CA GLY A 123 13.06 2.64 22.87
C GLY A 123 12.05 1.70 23.54
N PHE A 124 12.25 0.40 23.39
CA PHE A 124 11.37 -0.64 23.95
C PHE A 124 12.09 -1.43 25.04
N ARG A 125 11.33 -1.87 26.05
CA ARG A 125 11.83 -2.72 27.13
C ARG A 125 12.26 -4.08 26.57
N GLY A 126 13.36 -4.64 27.10
CA GLY A 126 13.83 -5.96 26.71
C GLY A 126 12.98 -7.10 27.25
N TYR A 127 13.28 -8.30 26.78
CA TYR A 127 12.51 -9.51 27.09
C TYR A 127 12.58 -9.92 28.57
N LYS A 128 13.70 -9.68 29.26
CA LYS A 128 13.84 -10.01 30.68
C LYS A 128 12.91 -9.18 31.57
N LEU A 129 12.78 -7.87 31.32
CA LEU A 129 12.01 -6.98 32.19
C LEU A 129 10.49 -7.02 31.95
N GLY A 130 10.04 -7.49 30.79
CA GLY A 130 8.62 -7.45 30.41
C GLY A 130 7.88 -8.79 30.42
N TRP A 131 8.61 -9.92 30.47
CA TRP A 131 8.05 -11.24 30.16
C TRP A 131 8.55 -12.38 31.08
N GLN A 132 9.17 -12.02 32.20
CA GLN A 132 9.32 -12.94 33.34
C GLN A 132 7.93 -13.07 34.00
N LYS A 133 7.34 -14.26 33.94
CA LYS A 133 6.26 -14.63 34.86
C LYS A 133 6.88 -15.04 36.19
#